data_AF-A0AA95M1L1-F1
#
_entry.id   AF-A0AA95M1L1-F1
#
_cell.length_a   1.000
_cell.length_b   1.000
_cell.length_c   1.000
_cell.angle_alpha   90.00
_cell.angle_beta   90.00
_cell.angle_gamma   90.00
#
_symmetry.space_group_name_H-M   'P 1'
#
loop_
_entity.id
_entity.type
_entity.pdbx_description
1 polymer ?
#
loop_
_entity_poly.entity_id
_entity_poly.type
_entity_poly.pdbx_seq_one_letter_code
_entity_poly.pdbx_strand_id
1 'polypeptide(L)'
;MTRIFVILLIFTLTACSSSNSEPTEKVNQELKKETDSRKITEEEQKFINLVLKDDYETLLKETEGKTNQVQQDYHSLAIAFDKENKLEEKVKGTESELIASAIYKKQYEDIKNNLENVHYVPKKIKDKVDDLHTLAKEKFNYYSVTYEEEQAKSSWKYATENPKPVNIGMTQEEVLTKGWGRPIDINTTTTINGKSEQWVYPNNHYLYFEDGILTSIQK
;
A
#
# COMPACT_ATOMS: atom_id res chain seq x y z
N MET A 1 -7.66 -20.36 -34.97
CA MET A 1 -8.95 -19.64 -35.18
C MET A 1 -8.71 -18.17 -34.86
N THR A 2 -7.92 -17.44 -35.66
CA THR A 2 -8.33 -16.74 -36.89
C THR A 2 -9.57 -15.87 -36.71
N ARG A 3 -9.39 -14.56 -36.58
CA ARG A 3 -9.92 -13.58 -37.55
C ARG A 3 -9.22 -12.22 -37.41
N ILE A 4 -8.64 -11.85 -38.53
CA ILE A 4 -7.95 -10.62 -38.89
C ILE A 4 -9.02 -9.58 -39.25
N PHE A 5 -8.85 -8.32 -38.84
CA PHE A 5 -9.47 -7.18 -39.50
C PHE A 5 -8.39 -6.17 -39.88
N VAL A 6 -8.08 -6.15 -41.18
CA VAL A 6 -7.30 -5.13 -41.87
C VAL A 6 -8.29 -4.04 -42.31
N ILE A 7 -8.09 -2.81 -41.86
CA ILE A 7 -8.72 -1.64 -42.49
C ILE A 7 -7.62 -0.85 -43.19
N LEU A 8 -7.67 -0.98 -44.52
CA LEU A 8 -6.87 -0.28 -45.51
C LEU A 8 -7.46 1.13 -45.67
N LEU A 9 -6.71 2.17 -45.34
CA LEU A 9 -7.12 3.56 -45.58
C LEU A 9 -6.11 4.19 -46.53
N ILE A 10 -6.49 4.22 -47.81
CA ILE A 10 -5.75 4.80 -48.92
C ILE A 10 -5.99 6.32 -48.89
N PHE A 11 -4.95 7.09 -48.59
CA PHE A 11 -4.92 8.52 -48.90
C PHE A 11 -4.04 8.75 -50.13
N THR A 12 -4.67 9.28 -51.17
CA THR A 12 -4.07 9.59 -52.46
C THR A 12 -3.12 10.79 -52.36
N LEU A 13 -1.90 10.61 -52.86
CA LEU A 13 -0.89 11.64 -53.04
C LEU A 13 -1.34 12.64 -54.10
N THR A 14 -1.22 13.94 -53.80
CA THR A 14 -1.20 15.01 -54.81
C THR A 14 0.14 15.72 -54.69
N ALA A 15 0.88 15.74 -55.79
CA ALA A 15 2.22 16.27 -55.91
C ALA A 15 2.20 17.68 -56.51
N CYS A 16 2.98 18.60 -55.94
CA CYS A 16 3.62 19.77 -56.56
C CYS A 16 4.87 20.07 -55.69
N SER A 17 6.09 19.78 -56.11
CA SER A 17 6.95 20.49 -57.09
C SER A 17 7.79 21.64 -56.48
N SER A 18 9.10 21.34 -56.32
CA SER A 18 10.29 22.21 -56.46
C SER A 18 10.56 23.34 -55.45
N SER A 19 11.61 23.21 -54.62
CA SER A 19 13.00 23.57 -55.01
C SER A 19 14.02 23.31 -53.87
N ASN A 20 15.08 22.56 -54.20
CA ASN A 20 16.48 22.49 -53.69
C ASN A 20 16.78 22.78 -52.19
N SER A 21 17.54 21.99 -51.43
CA SER A 21 18.84 21.33 -51.73
C SER A 21 19.16 20.16 -50.77
N GLU A 22 19.79 19.09 -51.28
CA GLU A 22 20.42 17.94 -50.58
C GLU A 22 21.82 18.29 -49.99
N PRO A 23 22.61 17.35 -49.40
CA PRO A 23 22.31 16.32 -48.37
C PRO A 23 23.37 16.31 -47.24
N THR A 24 23.12 15.75 -46.06
CA THR A 24 24.18 15.00 -45.36
C THR A 24 23.64 13.98 -44.37
N GLU A 25 24.07 12.76 -44.61
CA GLU A 25 23.98 11.55 -43.80
C GLU A 25 24.93 11.63 -42.60
N LYS A 26 24.55 10.95 -41.51
CA LYS A 26 25.36 10.52 -40.35
C LYS A 26 25.53 11.49 -39.18
N VAL A 27 25.59 10.85 -38.01
CA VAL A 27 25.89 11.38 -36.66
C VAL A 27 24.68 11.90 -35.89
N ASN A 28 23.90 10.97 -35.34
CA ASN A 28 23.34 11.11 -33.99
C ASN A 28 23.22 9.72 -33.33
N GLN A 29 24.32 8.95 -33.43
CA GLN A 29 24.71 8.00 -32.39
C GLN A 29 25.71 8.73 -31.51
N GLU A 30 25.25 9.39 -30.45
CA GLU A 30 25.91 9.60 -29.16
C GLU A 30 25.12 10.64 -28.37
N LEU A 31 25.13 10.50 -27.04
CA LEU A 31 24.41 11.30 -26.04
C LEU A 31 23.01 10.81 -25.63
N LYS A 32 22.86 9.49 -25.43
CA LYS A 32 22.23 9.02 -24.17
C LYS A 32 23.34 8.95 -23.12
N LYS A 33 23.52 10.03 -22.36
CA LYS A 33 24.34 10.06 -21.15
C LYS A 33 23.93 8.91 -20.24
N GLU A 34 24.85 7.97 -20.01
CA GLU A 34 24.81 7.05 -18.88
C GLU A 34 24.54 7.85 -17.60
N THR A 35 23.50 7.47 -16.87
CA THR A 35 23.28 7.95 -15.51
C THR A 35 24.43 7.43 -14.65
N ASP A 36 25.26 8.34 -14.13
CA ASP A 36 26.41 8.16 -13.23
C ASP A 36 26.49 6.80 -12.52
N SER A 37 27.29 5.87 -13.05
CA SER A 37 27.73 4.71 -12.28
C SER A 37 28.89 5.13 -11.39
N ARG A 38 28.64 5.43 -10.12
CA ARG A 38 29.72 5.61 -9.14
C ARG A 38 30.59 4.35 -9.10
N LYS A 39 31.90 4.52 -8.91
CA LYS A 39 32.83 3.37 -8.80
C LYS A 39 32.40 2.50 -7.62
N ILE A 40 32.00 1.25 -7.91
CA ILE A 40 31.66 0.25 -6.90
C ILE A 40 32.97 -0.26 -6.26
N THR A 41 33.05 -0.21 -4.93
CA THR A 41 34.21 -0.70 -4.17
C THR A 41 34.18 -2.22 -4.04
N GLU A 42 35.30 -2.84 -3.66
CA GLU A 42 35.35 -4.28 -3.38
C GLU A 42 34.41 -4.66 -2.21
N GLU A 43 34.35 -3.82 -1.18
CA GLU A 43 33.42 -3.94 -0.06
C GLU A 43 31.97 -3.94 -0.55
N GLU A 44 31.59 -2.97 -1.38
CA GLU A 44 30.24 -2.92 -1.90
C GLU A 44 29.93 -4.10 -2.82
N GLN A 45 30.90 -4.54 -3.63
CA GLN A 45 30.72 -5.73 -4.47
C GLN A 45 30.49 -7.00 -3.63
N LYS A 46 31.11 -7.09 -2.44
CA LYS A 46 30.80 -8.14 -1.44
C LYS A 46 29.35 -8.01 -0.96
N PHE A 47 28.88 -6.82 -0.61
CA PHE A 47 27.50 -6.62 -0.14
C PHE A 47 26.45 -6.91 -1.22
N ILE A 48 26.69 -6.49 -2.47
CA ILE A 48 25.85 -6.84 -3.64
C ILE A 48 25.70 -8.36 -3.74
N ASN A 49 26.80 -9.10 -3.59
CA ASN A 49 26.77 -10.56 -3.68
C ASN A 49 26.01 -11.20 -2.53
N LEU A 50 26.00 -10.61 -1.33
CA LEU A 50 25.21 -11.09 -0.20
C LEU A 50 23.71 -10.85 -0.45
N VAL A 51 23.32 -9.68 -0.96
CA VAL A 51 21.91 -9.40 -1.36
C VAL A 51 21.43 -10.38 -2.43
N LEU A 52 22.25 -10.66 -3.45
CA LEU A 52 21.89 -11.60 -4.53
C LEU A 52 21.77 -13.05 -4.06
N LYS A 53 22.38 -13.41 -2.93
CA LYS A 53 22.34 -14.75 -2.33
C LYS A 53 21.32 -14.88 -1.21
N ASP A 54 20.55 -13.83 -0.93
CA ASP A 54 19.64 -13.74 0.20
C ASP A 54 20.33 -13.98 1.58
N ASP A 55 21.64 -13.69 1.67
CA ASP A 55 22.44 -13.86 2.90
C ASP A 55 22.42 -12.58 3.73
N TYR A 56 21.23 -12.23 4.21
CA TYR A 56 20.98 -10.99 4.94
C TYR A 56 21.53 -11.02 6.37
N GLU A 57 21.65 -12.20 6.98
CA GLU A 57 22.27 -12.35 8.30
C GLU A 57 23.75 -11.95 8.26
N THR A 58 24.50 -12.45 7.28
CA THR A 58 25.90 -12.04 7.09
C THR A 58 25.99 -10.56 6.73
N LEU A 59 25.10 -10.06 5.87
CA LEU A 59 25.09 -8.65 5.49
C LEU A 59 24.84 -7.72 6.68
N LEU A 60 23.91 -8.07 7.57
CA LEU A 60 23.64 -7.31 8.80
C LEU A 60 24.88 -7.22 9.69
N LYS A 61 25.60 -8.35 9.86
CA LYS A 61 26.83 -8.40 10.65
C LYS A 61 27.95 -7.56 10.04
N GLU A 62 28.14 -7.66 8.72
CA GLU A 62 29.19 -6.91 8.01
C GLU A 62 28.92 -5.40 7.97
N THR A 63 27.66 -5.00 8.06
CA THR A 63 27.24 -3.58 8.02
C THR A 63 26.88 -3.01 9.39
N GLU A 64 27.03 -3.79 10.47
CA GLU A 64 26.64 -3.41 11.84
C GLU A 64 27.25 -2.07 12.28
N GLY A 65 28.52 -1.84 11.90
CA GLY A 65 29.27 -0.64 12.24
C GLY A 65 28.77 0.65 11.60
N LYS A 66 28.02 0.60 10.49
CA LYS A 66 27.42 1.76 9.81
C LYS A 66 28.39 2.93 9.60
N THR A 67 29.67 2.62 9.38
CA THR A 67 30.77 3.58 9.43
C THR A 67 30.80 4.55 8.25
N ASN A 68 30.09 4.21 7.17
CA ASN A 68 29.98 5.01 5.96
C ASN A 68 28.60 4.82 5.30
N GLN A 69 28.30 5.62 4.28
CA GLN A 69 27.00 5.60 3.60
C GLN A 69 26.69 4.25 2.94
N VAL A 70 27.71 3.57 2.39
CA VAL A 70 27.53 2.24 1.79
C VAL A 70 27.07 1.26 2.87
N GLN A 71 27.76 1.19 4.01
CA GLN A 71 27.33 0.31 5.10
C GLN A 71 25.94 0.66 5.61
N GLN A 72 25.59 1.95 5.71
CA GLN A 72 24.23 2.37 6.12
C GLN A 72 23.16 1.90 5.13
N ASP A 73 23.35 2.15 3.84
CA ASP A 73 22.44 1.74 2.78
C ASP A 73 22.22 0.22 2.78
N TYR A 74 23.30 -0.55 2.82
CA TYR A 74 23.20 -2.02 2.80
C TYR A 74 22.69 -2.60 4.13
N HIS A 75 22.91 -1.93 5.26
CA HIS A 75 22.28 -2.32 6.52
C HIS A 75 20.77 -2.14 6.45
N SER A 76 20.30 -1.01 5.92
CA SER A 76 18.87 -0.76 5.72
C SER A 76 18.25 -1.75 4.74
N LEU A 77 18.94 -2.08 3.63
CA LEU A 77 18.51 -3.14 2.71
C LEU A 77 18.41 -4.49 3.43
N ALA A 78 19.43 -4.88 4.20
CA ALA A 78 19.45 -6.15 4.90
C ALA A 78 18.31 -6.27 5.92
N ILE A 79 18.04 -5.20 6.68
CA ILE A 79 16.87 -5.15 7.58
C ILE A 79 15.57 -5.34 6.81
N ALA A 80 15.40 -4.65 5.69
CA ALA A 80 14.18 -4.70 4.89
C ALA A 80 13.90 -6.11 4.36
N PHE A 81 14.90 -6.75 3.74
CA PHE A 81 14.76 -8.10 3.21
C PHE A 81 14.64 -9.16 4.32
N ASP A 82 15.41 -9.06 5.40
CA ASP A 82 15.32 -10.02 6.51
C ASP A 82 13.95 -9.97 7.19
N LYS A 83 13.38 -8.77 7.35
CA LYS A 83 12.01 -8.58 7.86
C LYS A 83 10.97 -9.24 6.96
N GLU A 84 11.08 -9.07 5.64
CA GLU A 84 10.13 -9.65 4.69
C GLU A 84 10.19 -11.19 4.73
N ASN A 85 11.40 -11.75 4.66
CA ASN A 85 11.62 -13.21 4.72
C ASN A 85 11.05 -13.88 5.99
N LYS A 86 11.12 -13.19 7.14
CA LYS A 86 10.69 -13.73 8.45
C LYS A 86 9.25 -13.37 8.81
N LEU A 87 8.54 -12.63 7.96
CA LEU A 87 7.26 -12.04 8.30
C LEU A 87 6.16 -13.08 8.52
N GLU A 88 6.08 -14.05 7.61
CA GLU A 88 5.07 -15.13 7.68
C GLU A 88 5.24 -15.99 8.93
N GLU A 89 6.50 -16.33 9.28
CA GLU A 89 6.79 -17.08 10.51
C GLU A 89 6.31 -16.32 11.75
N LYS A 90 6.52 -15.00 11.79
CA LYS A 90 6.09 -14.13 12.89
C LYS A 90 4.57 -14.08 13.05
N VAL A 91 3.81 -14.20 11.97
CA VAL A 91 2.34 -14.09 11.99
C VAL A 91 1.64 -15.44 12.21
N LYS A 92 2.29 -16.57 11.84
CA LYS A 92 1.72 -17.93 11.86
C LYS A 92 1.03 -18.37 13.17
N GLY A 93 1.34 -17.76 14.30
CA GLY A 93 0.71 -18.04 15.61
C GLY A 93 -0.44 -17.12 16.00
N THR A 94 -0.87 -16.19 15.15
CA THR A 94 -1.85 -15.17 15.49
C THR A 94 -3.26 -15.58 15.02
N GLU A 95 -4.13 -15.95 15.96
CA GLU A 95 -5.54 -16.27 15.65
C GLU A 95 -6.42 -15.01 15.46
N SER A 96 -5.93 -13.84 15.88
CA SER A 96 -6.67 -12.58 15.78
C SER A 96 -6.31 -11.84 14.48
N GLU A 97 -7.30 -11.66 13.60
CA GLU A 97 -7.16 -10.88 12.36
C GLU A 97 -6.74 -9.42 12.62
N LEU A 98 -7.24 -8.81 13.71
CA LEU A 98 -6.83 -7.48 14.15
C LEU A 98 -5.34 -7.43 14.51
N ILE A 99 -4.84 -8.41 15.27
CA ILE A 99 -3.42 -8.45 15.66
C ILE A 99 -2.55 -8.75 14.43
N ALA A 100 -2.97 -9.68 13.58
CA ALA A 100 -2.24 -10.04 12.37
C ALA A 100 -2.11 -8.84 11.43
N SER A 101 -3.22 -8.15 11.13
CA SER A 101 -3.21 -6.94 10.29
C SER A 101 -2.38 -5.80 10.91
N ALA A 102 -2.41 -5.63 12.23
CA ALA A 102 -1.55 -4.66 12.92
C ALA A 102 -0.06 -4.97 12.75
N ILE A 103 0.32 -6.24 12.89
CA ILE A 103 1.71 -6.70 12.71
C ILE A 103 2.12 -6.45 11.26
N TYR A 104 1.35 -6.92 10.28
CA TYR A 104 1.68 -6.73 8.87
C TYR A 104 1.77 -5.24 8.50
N LYS A 105 0.80 -4.41 8.90
CA LYS A 105 0.82 -2.96 8.69
C LYS A 105 2.14 -2.35 9.16
N LYS A 106 2.53 -2.63 10.41
CA LYS A 106 3.77 -2.12 10.98
C LYS A 106 5.02 -2.65 10.29
N GLN A 107 5.08 -3.94 9.97
CA GLN A 107 6.27 -4.51 9.35
C GLN A 107 6.48 -3.98 7.92
N TYR A 108 5.41 -3.86 7.12
CA TYR A 108 5.53 -3.29 5.78
C TYR A 108 5.78 -1.77 5.79
N GLU A 109 5.31 -1.05 6.82
CA GLU A 109 5.72 0.34 7.06
C GLU A 109 7.23 0.43 7.33
N ASP A 110 7.75 -0.40 8.24
CA ASP A 110 9.18 -0.45 8.56
C ASP A 110 10.02 -0.81 7.32
N ILE A 111 9.60 -1.80 6.53
CA ILE A 111 10.30 -2.21 5.30
C ILE A 111 10.33 -1.03 4.32
N LYS A 112 9.19 -0.41 4.03
CA LYS A 112 9.08 0.76 3.15
C LYS A 112 10.02 1.88 3.61
N ASN A 113 9.97 2.24 4.89
CA ASN A 113 10.80 3.31 5.45
C ASN A 113 12.30 2.99 5.36
N ASN A 114 12.71 1.73 5.56
CA ASN A 114 14.11 1.34 5.38
C ASN A 114 14.57 1.51 3.94
N LEU A 115 13.74 1.14 2.96
CA LEU A 115 14.06 1.26 1.53
C LEU A 115 14.10 2.73 1.07
N GLU A 116 13.21 3.58 1.60
CA GLU A 116 13.17 5.01 1.30
C GLU A 116 14.41 5.77 1.84
N ASN A 117 15.08 5.21 2.85
CA ASN A 117 16.31 5.78 3.42
C ASN A 117 17.61 5.32 2.70
N VAL A 118 17.51 4.46 1.68
CA VAL A 118 18.67 4.01 0.91
C VAL A 118 19.07 5.07 -0.11
N HIS A 119 20.31 5.56 -0.03
CA HIS A 119 20.77 6.68 -0.86
C HIS A 119 21.17 6.22 -2.26
N TYR A 120 21.74 5.02 -2.38
CA TYR A 120 22.15 4.47 -3.66
C TYR A 120 21.86 2.98 -3.77
N VAL A 121 21.21 2.59 -4.87
CA VAL A 121 20.97 1.20 -5.23
C VAL A 121 21.72 0.87 -6.53
N PRO A 122 22.70 -0.04 -6.52
CA PRO A 122 23.38 -0.46 -7.74
C PRO A 122 22.44 -1.17 -8.72
N LYS A 123 22.66 -0.95 -10.01
CA LYS A 123 21.90 -1.57 -11.10
C LYS A 123 21.76 -3.09 -10.98
N LYS A 124 22.78 -3.79 -10.47
CA LYS A 124 22.78 -5.25 -10.30
C LYS A 124 21.69 -5.78 -9.35
N ILE A 125 21.26 -4.96 -8.37
CA ILE A 125 20.23 -5.35 -7.39
C ILE A 125 18.99 -4.45 -7.46
N LYS A 126 18.96 -3.51 -8.41
CA LYS A 126 17.92 -2.50 -8.51
C LYS A 126 16.53 -3.13 -8.63
N ASP A 127 16.36 -4.09 -9.53
CA ASP A 127 15.07 -4.74 -9.75
C ASP A 127 14.57 -5.43 -8.48
N LYS A 128 15.45 -6.16 -7.77
CA LYS A 128 15.12 -6.83 -6.50
C LYS A 128 14.70 -5.84 -5.40
N VAL A 129 15.35 -4.68 -5.34
CA VAL A 129 15.01 -3.61 -4.38
C VAL A 129 13.71 -2.91 -4.74
N ASP A 130 13.50 -2.62 -6.03
CA ASP A 130 12.27 -2.00 -6.53
C ASP A 130 11.06 -2.91 -6.34
N ASP A 131 11.20 -4.22 -6.55
CA ASP A 131 10.17 -5.23 -6.32
C ASP A 131 9.74 -5.24 -4.85
N LEU A 132 10.71 -5.30 -3.92
CA LEU A 132 10.42 -5.26 -2.49
C LEU A 132 9.78 -3.93 -2.08
N HIS A 133 10.24 -2.81 -2.64
CA HIS A 133 9.68 -1.49 -2.35
C HIS A 133 8.23 -1.36 -2.82
N THR A 134 7.92 -1.89 -4.00
CA THR A 134 6.56 -1.95 -4.55
C THR A 134 5.67 -2.82 -3.68
N LEU A 135 6.13 -4.04 -3.36
CA LEU A 135 5.43 -4.96 -2.46
C LEU A 135 5.14 -4.31 -1.11
N ALA A 136 6.14 -3.66 -0.50
CA ALA A 136 5.99 -3.03 0.81
C ALA A 136 4.94 -1.91 0.79
N LYS A 137 4.89 -1.10 -0.27
CA LYS A 137 3.87 -0.05 -0.43
C LYS A 137 2.47 -0.64 -0.59
N GLU A 138 2.31 -1.61 -1.47
CA GLU A 138 1.03 -2.26 -1.72
C GLU A 138 0.49 -2.95 -0.47
N LYS A 139 1.35 -3.70 0.23
CA LYS A 139 0.98 -4.41 1.45
C LYS A 139 0.72 -3.45 2.62
N PHE A 140 1.53 -2.40 2.78
CA PHE A 140 1.26 -1.37 3.79
C PHE A 140 -0.12 -0.74 3.59
N ASN A 141 -0.48 -0.38 2.36
CA ASN A 141 -1.79 0.20 2.05
C ASN A 141 -2.91 -0.80 2.33
N TYR A 142 -2.77 -2.03 1.85
CA TYR A 142 -3.73 -3.11 2.10
C TYR A 142 -3.98 -3.32 3.60
N TYR A 143 -2.92 -3.55 4.37
CA TYR A 143 -3.05 -3.82 5.80
C TYR A 143 -3.40 -2.59 6.63
N SER A 144 -3.19 -1.37 6.13
CA SER A 144 -3.71 -0.16 6.76
C SER A 144 -5.23 -0.15 6.75
N VAL A 145 -5.85 -0.45 5.61
CA VAL A 145 -7.30 -0.56 5.46
C VAL A 145 -7.83 -1.73 6.30
N THR A 146 -7.25 -2.93 6.14
CA THR A 146 -7.70 -4.11 6.89
C THR A 146 -7.60 -3.92 8.40
N TYR A 147 -6.54 -3.28 8.89
CA TYR A 147 -6.38 -2.98 10.32
C TYR A 147 -7.48 -2.05 10.83
N GLU A 148 -7.80 -0.99 10.07
CA GLU A 148 -8.85 -0.04 10.44
C GLU A 148 -10.23 -0.70 10.46
N GLU A 149 -10.54 -1.54 9.48
CA GLU A 149 -11.77 -2.33 9.44
C GLU A 149 -11.89 -3.30 10.63
N GLU A 150 -10.83 -4.04 10.94
CA GLU A 150 -10.82 -4.97 12.08
C GLU A 150 -10.90 -4.25 13.43
N GLN A 151 -10.27 -3.08 13.54
CA GLN A 151 -10.36 -2.26 14.74
C GLN A 151 -11.79 -1.73 14.94
N ALA A 152 -12.43 -1.28 13.86
CA ALA A 152 -13.83 -0.85 13.90
C ALA A 152 -14.75 -2.02 14.29
N LYS A 153 -14.64 -3.18 13.64
CA LYS A 153 -15.42 -4.38 13.99
C LYS A 153 -15.23 -4.80 15.45
N SER A 154 -14.00 -4.78 15.95
CA SER A 154 -13.69 -5.07 17.35
C SER A 154 -14.37 -4.07 18.31
N SER A 155 -14.29 -2.78 17.98
CA SER A 155 -14.93 -1.70 18.76
C SER A 155 -16.45 -1.82 18.76
N TRP A 156 -17.04 -2.13 17.60
CA TRP A 156 -18.46 -2.36 17.44
C TRP A 156 -18.93 -3.57 18.23
N LYS A 157 -18.19 -4.67 18.19
CA LYS A 157 -18.47 -5.88 18.98
C LYS A 157 -18.47 -5.55 20.47
N TYR A 158 -17.43 -4.86 20.95
CA TYR A 158 -17.33 -4.45 22.35
C TYR A 158 -18.51 -3.57 22.78
N ALA A 159 -18.88 -2.56 21.98
CA ALA A 159 -20.01 -1.69 22.26
C ALA A 159 -21.35 -2.43 22.26
N THR A 160 -21.52 -3.43 21.38
CA THR A 160 -22.71 -4.28 21.33
C THR A 160 -22.83 -5.15 22.59
N GLU A 161 -21.72 -5.68 23.08
CA GLU A 161 -21.65 -6.48 24.31
C GLU A 161 -21.76 -5.60 25.58
N ASN A 162 -21.38 -4.32 25.49
CA ASN A 162 -21.31 -3.38 26.62
C ASN A 162 -21.98 -2.04 26.25
N PRO A 163 -23.30 -2.04 25.99
CA PRO A 163 -23.99 -0.86 25.47
C PRO A 163 -23.95 0.30 26.46
N LYS A 164 -23.64 1.48 25.95
CA LYS A 164 -23.61 2.74 26.72
C LYS A 164 -24.72 3.68 26.28
N PRO A 165 -25.15 4.64 27.12
CA PRO A 165 -26.18 5.60 26.75
C PRO A 165 -25.86 6.34 25.44
N VAL A 166 -26.86 6.47 24.57
CA VAL A 166 -26.82 7.26 23.34
C VAL A 166 -27.54 8.60 23.56
N ASN A 167 -27.11 9.62 22.83
CA ASN A 167 -27.69 10.96 22.89
C ASN A 167 -28.05 11.43 21.48
N ILE A 168 -29.16 12.16 21.36
CA ILE A 168 -29.53 12.85 20.11
C ILE A 168 -28.36 13.73 19.66
N GLY A 169 -28.06 13.71 18.36
CA GLY A 169 -26.93 14.38 17.76
C GLY A 169 -25.69 13.50 17.56
N MET A 170 -25.64 12.31 18.15
CA MET A 170 -24.55 11.35 17.87
C MET A 170 -24.58 10.92 16.40
N THR A 171 -23.40 10.77 15.81
CA THR A 171 -23.22 10.14 14.50
C THR A 171 -23.47 8.62 14.60
N GLN A 172 -23.72 7.98 13.46
CA GLN A 172 -23.78 6.52 13.37
C GLN A 172 -22.53 5.84 13.95
N GLU A 173 -21.34 6.36 13.64
CA GLU A 173 -20.08 5.78 14.13
C GLU A 173 -19.95 5.91 15.65
N GLU A 174 -20.38 7.02 16.24
CA GLU A 174 -20.40 7.19 17.69
C GLU A 174 -21.39 6.22 18.36
N VAL A 175 -22.55 5.97 17.75
CA VAL A 175 -23.50 4.96 18.24
C VAL A 175 -22.90 3.56 18.17
N LEU A 176 -22.23 3.22 17.06
CA LEU A 176 -21.59 1.93 16.84
C LEU A 176 -20.40 1.67 17.77
N THR A 177 -19.60 2.69 18.10
CA THR A 177 -18.33 2.52 18.86
C THR A 177 -18.41 2.93 20.33
N LYS A 178 -19.29 3.88 20.67
CA LYS A 178 -19.38 4.48 22.02
C LYS A 178 -20.78 4.43 22.61
N GLY A 179 -21.78 3.97 21.84
CA GLY A 179 -23.19 3.91 22.22
C GLY A 179 -23.71 2.48 22.38
N TRP A 180 -24.84 2.19 21.72
CA TRP A 180 -25.51 0.88 21.81
C TRP A 180 -24.84 -0.23 20.98
N GLY A 181 -23.84 0.08 20.16
CA GLY A 181 -23.21 -0.91 19.29
C GLY A 181 -24.04 -1.23 18.04
N ARG A 182 -23.83 -2.40 17.44
CA ARG A 182 -24.50 -2.78 16.18
C ARG A 182 -25.99 -3.09 16.41
N PRO A 183 -26.89 -2.55 15.58
CA PRO A 183 -28.28 -2.97 15.58
C PRO A 183 -28.42 -4.39 15.02
N ILE A 184 -29.54 -5.04 15.33
CA ILE A 184 -29.90 -6.34 14.74
C ILE A 184 -30.44 -6.19 13.31
N ASP A 185 -30.99 -5.02 12.97
CA ASP A 185 -31.50 -4.70 11.63
C ASP A 185 -31.47 -3.18 11.36
N ILE A 186 -31.38 -2.80 10.08
CA ILE A 186 -31.38 -1.40 9.64
C ILE A 186 -32.35 -1.24 8.48
N ASN A 187 -33.43 -0.50 8.71
CA ASN A 187 -34.36 -0.08 7.67
C ASN A 187 -33.90 1.28 7.11
N THR A 188 -33.58 1.33 5.82
CA THR A 188 -33.11 2.57 5.14
C THR A 188 -34.16 3.10 4.17
N THR A 189 -34.42 4.40 4.23
CA THR A 189 -35.19 5.14 3.22
C THR A 189 -34.33 6.24 2.62
N THR A 190 -34.26 6.33 1.29
CA THR A 190 -33.55 7.39 0.58
C THR A 190 -34.52 8.13 -0.31
N THR A 191 -34.58 9.45 -0.16
CA THR A 191 -35.44 10.34 -0.93
C THR A 191 -34.61 11.44 -1.59
N ILE A 192 -35.26 12.27 -2.41
CA ILE A 192 -34.62 13.47 -2.96
C ILE A 192 -34.16 14.46 -1.87
N ASN A 193 -34.74 14.39 -0.67
CA ASN A 193 -34.48 15.33 0.42
C ASN A 193 -33.42 14.85 1.41
N GLY A 194 -32.95 13.59 1.30
CA GLY A 194 -31.98 13.01 2.24
C GLY A 194 -32.18 11.52 2.49
N LYS A 195 -31.41 10.98 3.44
CA LYS A 195 -31.43 9.58 3.86
C LYS A 195 -31.91 9.48 5.31
N SER A 196 -32.93 8.66 5.55
CA SER A 196 -33.38 8.32 6.90
C SER A 196 -33.17 6.83 7.17
N GLU A 197 -32.80 6.50 8.41
CA GLU A 197 -32.53 5.13 8.83
C GLU A 197 -33.18 4.84 10.18
N GLN A 198 -33.83 3.68 10.32
CA GLN A 198 -34.29 3.14 11.59
C GLN A 198 -33.42 1.93 11.94
N TRP A 199 -32.70 2.02 13.05
CA TRP A 199 -31.88 0.97 13.59
C TRP A 199 -32.65 0.23 14.67
N VAL A 200 -32.82 -1.08 14.49
CA VAL A 200 -33.59 -1.94 15.37
C VAL A 200 -32.66 -2.63 16.37
N TYR A 201 -33.04 -2.59 17.65
CA TYR A 201 -32.34 -3.27 18.73
C TYR A 201 -33.28 -4.26 19.45
N PRO A 202 -32.74 -5.21 20.23
CA PRO A 202 -33.57 -6.10 21.06
C PRO A 202 -34.52 -5.32 21.99
N ASN A 203 -35.60 -5.98 22.43
CA ASN A 203 -36.62 -5.41 23.32
C ASN A 203 -37.43 -4.24 22.74
N ASN A 204 -37.61 -4.20 21.41
CA ASN A 204 -38.37 -3.15 20.72
C ASN A 204 -37.80 -1.73 20.97
N HIS A 205 -36.47 -1.63 21.04
CA HIS A 205 -35.79 -0.35 21.07
C HIS A 205 -35.38 0.06 19.66
N TYR A 206 -35.47 1.35 19.35
CA TYR A 206 -35.17 1.90 18.03
C TYR A 206 -34.37 3.19 18.12
N LEU A 207 -33.43 3.37 17.19
CA LEU A 207 -32.74 4.62 16.94
C LEU A 207 -33.08 5.11 15.54
N TYR A 208 -33.40 6.40 15.40
CA TYR A 208 -33.73 7.01 14.12
C TYR A 208 -32.66 8.00 13.73
N PHE A 209 -32.14 7.87 12.51
CA PHE A 209 -31.10 8.74 11.96
C PHE A 209 -31.63 9.50 10.76
N GLU A 210 -31.22 10.75 10.63
CA GLU A 210 -31.37 11.57 9.43
C GLU A 210 -29.97 12.01 8.99
N ASP A 211 -29.62 11.69 7.74
CA ASP A 211 -28.30 11.94 7.13
C ASP A 211 -27.11 11.55 8.03
N GLY A 212 -27.24 10.41 8.71
CA GLY A 212 -26.20 9.83 9.57
C GLY A 212 -26.16 10.38 11.01
N ILE A 213 -27.09 11.26 11.39
CA ILE A 213 -27.18 11.85 12.74
C ILE A 213 -28.41 11.33 13.48
N LEU A 214 -28.22 10.88 14.72
CA LEU A 214 -29.28 10.36 15.59
C LEU A 214 -30.26 11.47 15.97
N THR A 215 -31.51 11.37 15.54
CA THR A 215 -32.56 12.37 15.79
C THR A 215 -33.61 11.93 16.80
N SER A 216 -33.82 10.63 16.99
CA SER A 216 -34.83 10.12 17.94
C SER A 216 -34.44 8.77 18.54
N ILE A 217 -34.85 8.56 19.80
CA ILE A 217 -34.62 7.33 20.57
C ILE A 217 -35.99 6.84 21.06
N GLN A 218 -36.33 5.59 20.74
CA GLN A 218 -37.55 4.91 21.21
C GLN A 218 -37.15 3.70 22.06
N LYS A 219 -37.76 3.60 23.24
CA LYS A 219 -37.53 2.55 24.23
C LYS A 219 -38.82 2.23 24.97
#